data_AF-A0A1G9GQY3-F1
#
_entry.id   AF-A0A1G9GQY3-F1
#
_cell.length_a   1.000
_cell.length_b   1.000
_cell.length_c   1.000
_cell.angle_alpha   90.00
_cell.angle_beta   90.00
_cell.angle_gamma   90.00
#
_symmetry.space_group_name_H-M   'P 1'
#
loop_
_entity.id
_entity.type
_entity.pdbx_description
1 polymer ?
#
loop_
_entity_poly.entity_id
_entity_poly.type
_entity_poly.pdbx_seq_one_letter_code
_entity_poly.pdbx_strand_id
1 'polypeptide(L)' 'MSSESDVKSDNWSFEKEVVFESGAAIKVSIGYTNVTPTDVIKVISGLGILADQMKVKVDSFRKSE' A
#
# COMPACT_ATOMS: atom_id res chain seq x y z
N MET A 1 30.57 9.31 22.49
CA MET A 1 29.61 8.19 22.50
C MET A 1 28.43 8.63 21.64
N SER A 2 28.47 8.30 20.36
CA SER A 2 27.36 8.59 19.45
C SER A 2 26.36 7.46 19.58
N SER A 3 25.24 7.71 20.23
CA SER A 3 24.11 6.78 20.18
C SER A 3 23.51 6.90 18.78
N GLU A 4 24.05 6.14 17.83
CA GLU A 4 23.31 5.81 16.62
C GLU A 4 21.97 5.25 17.08
N SER A 5 20.91 5.96 16.72
CA SER A 5 19.55 5.47 16.91
C SER A 5 19.44 4.26 15.99
N ASP A 6 19.66 3.06 16.56
CA ASP A 6 19.37 1.80 15.89
C ASP A 6 17.94 1.90 15.36
N VAL A 7 17.80 2.15 14.05
CA VAL A 7 16.53 2.09 13.36
C VAL A 7 16.16 0.62 13.39
N LYS A 8 15.50 0.20 14.47
CA LYS A 8 15.10 -1.18 14.69
C LYS A 8 14.29 -1.64 13.48
N SER A 9 14.81 -2.63 12.78
CA SER A 9 14.04 -3.37 11.79
C SER A 9 13.02 -4.24 12.54
N ASP A 10 11.79 -4.27 12.02
CA ASP A 10 10.71 -5.08 12.54
C ASP A 10 10.04 -5.84 11.40
N ASN A 11 9.28 -6.88 11.73
CA ASN A 11 8.45 -7.59 10.77
C ASN A 11 7.08 -6.92 10.73
N TRP A 12 6.61 -6.58 9.52
CA TRP A 12 5.32 -5.92 9.35
C TRP A 12 4.49 -6.63 8.30
N SER A 13 3.19 -6.77 8.56
CA SER A 13 2.25 -7.31 7.60
C SER A 13 0.94 -6.53 7.61
N PHE A 14 0.31 -6.47 6.44
CA PHE A 14 -0.96 -5.81 6.21
C PHE A 14 -1.82 -6.71 5.31
N GLU A 15 -3.02 -7.03 5.78
CA GLU A 15 -4.02 -7.73 4.98
C GLU A 15 -5.27 -6.88 4.86
N LYS A 16 -5.79 -6.74 3.65
CA LYS A 16 -7.05 -6.06 3.38
C LYS A 16 -7.80 -6.75 2.26
N GLU A 17 -9.08 -6.97 2.50
CA GLU A 17 -10.02 -7.37 1.46
C GLU A 17 -10.76 -6.12 0.95
N VAL A 18 -10.82 -5.98 -0.38
CA VAL A 18 -11.56 -4.94 -1.08
C VAL A 18 -12.70 -5.62 -1.82
N VAL A 19 -13.94 -5.35 -1.38
CA VAL A 19 -15.16 -5.86 -2.00
C VAL A 19 -15.78 -4.76 -2.86
N PHE A 20 -16.03 -5.08 -4.13
CA PHE A 20 -16.68 -4.20 -5.10
C PHE A 20 -18.19 -4.36 -5.04
N GLU A 21 -18.94 -3.32 -5.42
CA GLU A 21 -20.41 -3.36 -5.48
C GLU A 21 -20.94 -4.44 -6.44
N SER A 22 -20.14 -4.85 -7.43
CA SER A 22 -20.44 -5.97 -8.32
C SER A 22 -20.36 -7.35 -7.65
N GLY A 23 -19.95 -7.43 -6.39
CA GLY A 23 -19.73 -8.66 -5.64
C GLY A 23 -18.35 -9.30 -5.86
N ALA A 24 -17.52 -8.74 -6.74
CA ALA A 24 -16.13 -9.15 -6.85
C ALA A 24 -15.34 -8.77 -5.58
N ALA A 25 -14.38 -9.59 -5.16
CA ALA A 25 -13.51 -9.30 -4.03
C ALA A 25 -12.04 -9.51 -4.41
N ILE A 26 -11.18 -8.59 -3.97
CA ILE A 26 -9.72 -8.69 -4.12
C ILE A 26 -9.11 -8.69 -2.72
N LYS A 27 -8.38 -9.76 -2.38
CA LYS A 27 -7.58 -9.81 -1.16
C LYS A 27 -6.16 -9.32 -1.46
N VAL A 28 -5.73 -8.30 -0.73
CA VAL A 28 -4.37 -7.75 -0.76
C VAL A 28 -3.68 -8.14 0.55
N SER A 29 -2.64 -8.96 0.46
CA SER A 29 -1.76 -9.29 1.57
C SER A 29 -0.34 -8.84 1.24
N ILE A 30 0.25 -8.04 2.11
CA ILE A 30 1.63 -7.57 2.00
C ILE A 30 2.35 -7.94 3.29
N GLY A 31 3.45 -8.69 3.15
CA GLY A 31 4.30 -9.08 4.27
C GLY A 31 5.74 -8.66 4.00
N TYR A 32 6.37 -8.06 4.99
CA TYR A 32 7.77 -7.69 4.95
C TYR A 32 8.51 -8.22 6.17
N THR A 33 9.68 -8.77 5.92
CA THR A 33 10.64 -9.20 6.93
C THR A 33 11.76 -8.18 7.04
N ASN A 34 12.20 -7.85 8.26
CA ASN A 34 13.31 -6.94 8.52
C ASN A 34 13.15 -5.55 7.87
N VAL A 35 11.96 -4.95 7.90
CA VAL A 35 11.74 -3.61 7.33
C VAL A 35 12.05 -2.51 8.33
N THR A 36 12.65 -1.43 7.83
CA THR A 36 12.78 -0.19 8.58
C THR A 36 11.51 0.65 8.46
N PRO A 37 11.24 1.58 9.39
CA PRO A 37 10.15 2.55 9.26
C PRO A 37 10.18 3.32 7.93
N THR A 38 11.38 3.63 7.39
CA THR A 38 11.53 4.30 6.10
C THR A 38 11.03 3.44 4.94
N ASP A 39 11.25 2.12 4.98
CA ASP A 39 10.78 1.20 3.95
C ASP A 39 9.25 1.10 3.97
N VAL A 40 8.66 1.02 5.17
CA VAL A 40 7.20 1.04 5.35
C VAL A 40 6.58 2.31 4.78
N ILE A 41 7.17 3.48 5.04
CA ILE A 41 6.69 4.76 4.49
C ILE A 41 6.73 4.74 2.96
N LYS A 42 7.81 4.26 2.33
CA LYS A 42 7.92 4.17 0.87
C LYS A 42 6.84 3.28 0.27
N VAL A 43 6.53 2.16 0.90
CA VAL A 43 5.47 1.25 0.46
C VAL A 43 4.11 1.95 0.51
N ILE A 44 3.79 2.60 1.63
CA ILE A 44 2.53 3.33 1.79
C ILE A 44 2.41 4.44 0.73
N SER A 45 3.48 5.21 0.49
CA SER A 45 3.49 6.23 -0.56
C SER A 45 3.26 5.64 -1.95
N GLY A 46 3.89 4.50 -2.27
CA GLY A 46 3.70 3.80 -3.54
C GLY A 46 2.26 3.32 -3.73
N LEU A 47 1.62 2.80 -2.68
CA LEU A 47 0.21 2.40 -2.71
C LEU A 47 -0.72 3.60 -2.94
N GLY A 48 -0.41 4.77 -2.37
CA GLY A 48 -1.16 6.01 -2.64
C GLY A 48 -1.11 6.42 -4.11
N ILE A 49 0.08 6.40 -4.73
CA ILE A 49 0.27 6.70 -6.15
C ILE A 49 -0.53 5.73 -7.03
N LEU A 50 -0.49 4.42 -6.71
CA LEU A 50 -1.26 3.42 -7.43
C LEU A 50 -2.77 3.69 -7.34
N ALA A 51 -3.27 4.03 -6.16
CA ALA A 51 -4.68 4.35 -5.96
C ALA A 51 -5.12 5.57 -6.81
N ASP A 52 -4.28 6.61 -6.88
CA ASP A 52 -4.55 7.79 -7.72
C ASP A 52 -4.59 7.44 -9.21
N GLN A 53 -3.66 6.61 -9.68
CA GLN A 53 -3.65 6.13 -11.07
C GLN A 53 -4.91 5.31 -11.40
N MET A 54 -5.33 4.43 -10.48
CA MET A 54 -6.56 3.66 -10.65
C MET A 54 -7.79 4.57 -10.71
N LYS A 55 -7.86 5.59 -9.85
CA LYS A 55 -8.95 6.58 -9.87
C LYS A 55 -9.03 7.32 -11.22
N VAL A 56 -7.91 7.83 -11.73
CA VAL A 56 -7.87 8.49 -13.04
C VAL A 56 -8.37 7.55 -14.14
N LYS A 57 -7.97 6.28 -14.10
CA LYS A 57 -8.41 5.29 -15.08
C LYS A 57 -9.92 5.01 -14.98
N VAL A 58 -10.47 4.86 -13.78
CA VAL A 58 -11.91 4.67 -13.55
C VAL A 58 -12.71 5.89 -14.03
N ASP A 59 -12.25 7.10 -13.73
CA ASP A 59 -12.90 8.33 -14.17
C ASP A 59 -12.90 8.45 -15.71
N SER A 60 -11.86 7.93 -16.38
CA SER A 60 -11.82 7.89 -17.86
C SER A 60 -12.87 6.96 -18.46
N PHE A 61 -13.16 5.83 -17.81
CA PHE A 61 -14.23 4.93 -18.25
C PHE A 61 -15.60 5.57 -18.07
N ARG A 62 -15.88 6.21 -16.92
CA ARG A 62 -17.15 6.90 -16.67
C ARG A 62 -17.45 8.04 -17.64
N LYS A 63 -16.43 8.75 -18.13
CA LYS A 63 -16.61 9.85 -19.10
C LYS A 63 -16.80 9.38 -20.55
N SER A 64 -16.56 8.09 -20.81
CA SER A 64 -16.70 7.50 -22.14
C SER A 64 -18.08 6.83 -22.37
N GLU A 65 -18.92 6.79 -21.32
CA GLU A 65 -20.35 6.47 -21.37
C GLU A 65 -21.19 7.74 -21.53
#